data_AF-A0A6M0AH68-F1
#
_entry.id   AF-A0A6M0AH68-F1
#
_cell.length_a   1.000
_cell.length_b   1.000
_cell.length_c   1.000
_cell.angle_alpha   90.00
_cell.angle_beta   90.00
_cell.angle_gamma   90.00
#
_symmetry.space_group_name_H-M   'P 1'
#
loop_
_entity.id
_entity.type
_entity.pdbx_description
1 polymer ?
#
loop_
_entity_poly.entity_id
_entity_poly.type
_entity_poly.pdbx_seq_one_letter_code
_entity_poly.pdbx_strand_id
1 'polypeptide(L)'
;MPPRGVSNPQGWLLFAAASFLVSVPVFFQAPLVRLLPLLSLAITLAWVWLGVKLLQRPSTQVWGDLLLGFSWSWLAGSLYWGWLRTEPLWHLPVEAIGLPFALWGLWRGWGKVGNLFYLGSLFGTAMTDIYFYLTNLITYWRQVMVVEPVLAKPIFQNAIAQVQT
;
A
#
# COMPACT_ATOMS: atom_id res chain seq x y z
N MET A 1 43.67 -0.31 -3.80
CA MET A 1 42.80 -0.08 -2.63
C MET A 1 41.38 0.08 -3.14
N PRO A 2 40.41 -0.76 -2.72
CA PRO A 2 39.01 -0.54 -3.07
C PRO A 2 38.50 0.73 -2.36
N PRO A 3 37.58 1.50 -2.98
CA PRO A 3 37.04 2.70 -2.34
C PRO A 3 36.22 2.31 -1.11
N ARG A 4 36.52 2.95 0.02
CA ARG A 4 35.73 2.87 1.26
C ARG A 4 34.29 3.23 0.92
N GLY A 5 33.36 2.33 1.24
CA GLY A 5 31.92 2.56 1.08
C GLY A 5 31.53 3.85 1.79
N VAL A 6 31.28 4.91 1.03
CA VAL A 6 30.72 6.14 1.55
C VAL A 6 29.31 5.79 1.99
N SER A 7 29.06 5.77 3.31
CA SER A 7 27.71 5.68 3.83
C SER A 7 26.91 6.85 3.26
N ASN A 8 25.82 6.57 2.56
CA ASN A 8 24.87 7.58 2.10
C ASN A 8 23.77 7.71 3.16
N PRO A 9 23.90 8.60 4.16
CA PRO A 9 22.94 8.70 5.26
C PRO A 9 21.53 9.02 4.77
N GLN A 10 21.41 9.79 3.69
CA GLN A 10 20.12 10.10 3.07
C GLN A 10 19.47 8.87 2.43
N GLY A 11 20.26 7.99 1.81
CA GLY A 11 19.75 6.73 1.24
C GLY A 11 19.16 5.81 2.32
N TRP A 12 19.83 5.68 3.47
CA TRP A 12 19.32 4.90 4.61
C TRP A 12 18.06 5.51 5.21
N LEU A 13 17.99 6.83 5.32
CA LEU A 13 16.79 7.52 5.79
C LEU A 13 15.62 7.31 4.84
N LEU A 14 15.83 7.40 3.52
CA LEU A 14 14.80 7.13 2.53
C LEU A 14 14.34 5.67 2.58
N PHE A 15 15.26 4.72 2.72
CA PHE A 15 14.93 3.31 2.88
C PHE A 15 14.10 3.06 4.14
N ALA A 16 14.50 3.63 5.28
CA ALA A 16 13.76 3.53 6.53
C ALA A 16 12.36 4.16 6.41
N ALA A 17 12.26 5.33 5.78
CA ALA A 17 10.98 6.00 5.56
C ALA A 17 10.06 5.21 4.61
N ALA A 18 10.59 4.66 3.51
CA ALA A 18 9.84 3.77 2.64
C ALA A 18 9.35 2.53 3.39
N SER A 19 10.24 1.88 4.15
CA SER A 19 9.90 0.71 4.97
C SER A 19 8.81 1.03 6.00
N PHE A 20 8.89 2.21 6.62
CA PHE A 20 7.86 2.71 7.52
C PHE A 20 6.54 2.93 6.78
N LEU A 21 6.54 3.65 5.66
CA LEU A 21 5.34 4.00 4.90
C LEU A 21 4.60 2.79 4.34
N VAL A 22 5.30 1.71 4.00
CA VAL A 22 4.64 0.48 3.53
C VAL A 22 4.09 -0.37 4.69
N SER A 23 4.69 -0.30 5.89
CA SER A 23 4.39 -1.25 6.98
C SER A 23 3.51 -0.68 8.10
N VAL A 24 3.66 0.59 8.44
CA VAL A 24 3.06 1.17 9.65
C VAL A 24 1.71 1.86 9.40
N PRO A 25 1.53 2.67 8.33
CA PRO A 25 0.27 3.37 8.08
C PRO A 25 -0.97 2.46 8.03
N VAL A 26 -0.82 1.20 7.63
CA VAL A 26 -1.92 0.22 7.58
C VAL A 26 -2.63 0.04 8.93
N PHE A 27 -1.91 0.14 10.06
CA PHE A 27 -2.50 0.03 11.40
C PHE A 27 -3.42 1.20 11.75
N PHE A 28 -3.24 2.34 11.09
CA PHE A 28 -4.12 3.51 11.21
C PHE A 28 -5.21 3.49 10.15
N GLN A 29 -4.85 3.13 8.92
CA GLN A 29 -5.76 3.13 7.79
C GLN A 29 -6.86 2.08 7.95
N ALA A 30 -6.53 0.87 8.39
CA ALA A 30 -7.48 -0.24 8.55
C ALA A 30 -8.66 0.05 9.50
N PRO A 31 -8.46 0.63 10.71
CA PRO A 31 -9.60 1.08 11.52
C PRO A 31 -10.26 2.33 10.92
N LEU A 32 -9.50 3.25 10.33
CA LEU A 32 -10.05 4.49 9.78
C LEU A 32 -11.04 4.25 8.63
N VAL A 33 -10.72 3.39 7.68
CA VAL A 33 -11.62 3.03 6.56
C VAL A 33 -12.89 2.31 7.03
N ARG A 34 -12.86 1.69 8.21
CA ARG A 34 -14.04 1.04 8.80
C ARG A 34 -14.98 2.04 9.48
N LEU A 35 -14.42 3.04 10.16
CA LEU A 35 -15.18 4.00 10.96
C LEU A 35 -15.55 5.27 10.17
N LEU A 36 -14.61 5.80 9.39
CA LEU A 36 -14.69 7.08 8.67
C LEU A 36 -14.08 6.93 7.25
N PRO A 37 -14.69 6.13 6.35
CA PRO A 37 -14.12 5.84 5.03
C PRO A 37 -13.89 7.11 4.18
N LEU A 38 -14.82 8.07 4.24
CA LEU A 38 -14.67 9.36 3.56
C LEU A 38 -13.50 10.18 4.09
N LEU A 39 -13.21 10.12 5.40
CA LEU A 39 -12.05 10.79 5.98
C LEU A 39 -10.75 10.15 5.51
N SER A 40 -10.67 8.81 5.49
CA SER A 40 -9.49 8.11 4.92
C SER A 40 -9.25 8.54 3.48
N LEU A 41 -10.31 8.59 2.67
CA LEU A 41 -10.22 9.04 1.29
C LEU A 41 -9.76 10.50 1.19
N ALA A 42 -10.30 11.40 2.02
CA ALA A 42 -9.90 12.81 2.06
C ALA A 42 -8.44 13.02 2.49
N ILE A 43 -7.90 12.18 3.39
CA ILE A 43 -6.48 12.22 3.79
C ILE A 43 -5.55 11.97 2.60
N THR A 44 -5.99 11.26 1.56
CA THR A 44 -5.24 11.16 0.29
C THR A 44 -4.87 12.54 -0.24
N LEU A 45 -5.81 13.50 -0.19
CA LEU A 45 -5.57 14.86 -0.66
C LEU A 45 -4.51 15.57 0.18
N ALA A 46 -4.46 15.30 1.49
CA ALA A 46 -3.43 15.82 2.38
C ALA A 46 -2.04 15.26 2.02
N TRP A 47 -1.94 13.95 1.73
CA TRP A 47 -0.70 13.33 1.27
C TRP A 47 -0.23 13.89 -0.07
N VAL A 48 -1.15 14.02 -1.03
CA VAL A 48 -0.86 14.62 -2.35
C VAL A 48 -0.41 16.07 -2.20
N TRP A 49 -1.14 16.88 -1.44
CA TRP A 49 -0.78 18.28 -1.19
C TRP A 49 0.60 18.41 -0.56
N LEU A 50 0.88 17.60 0.47
CA LEU A 50 2.19 17.61 1.13
C LEU A 50 3.30 17.14 0.19
N GLY A 51 3.06 16.08 -0.58
CA GLY A 51 4.00 15.57 -1.58
C GLY A 51 4.35 16.61 -2.65
N VAL A 52 3.33 17.27 -3.22
CA VAL A 52 3.52 18.36 -4.20
C VAL A 52 4.27 19.53 -3.58
N LYS A 53 3.94 19.93 -2.35
CA LYS A 53 4.63 21.02 -1.64
C LYS A 53 6.11 20.71 -1.43
N LEU A 54 6.46 19.46 -1.11
CA LEU A 54 7.86 19.04 -0.93
C LEU A 54 8.60 18.92 -2.27
N LEU A 55 7.91 18.57 -3.36
CA LEU A 55 8.50 18.51 -4.71
C LEU A 55 8.98 19.88 -5.21
N GLN A 56 8.39 20.98 -4.75
CA GLN A 56 8.73 22.33 -5.19
C GLN A 56 10.11 22.80 -4.74
N ARG A 57 10.75 22.12 -3.78
CA ARG A 57 12.07 22.51 -3.26
C ARG A 57 13.11 21.43 -3.58
N PRO A 58 14.26 21.79 -4.18
CA PRO A 58 15.29 20.81 -4.55
C PRO A 58 15.77 19.94 -3.37
N SER A 59 15.86 20.51 -2.16
CA SER A 59 16.30 19.78 -0.97
C SER A 59 15.30 18.76 -0.45
N THR A 60 14.00 18.92 -0.72
CA THR A 60 12.94 18.01 -0.25
C THR A 60 12.29 17.20 -1.36
N GLN A 61 12.75 17.36 -2.60
CA GLN A 61 12.12 16.78 -3.78
C GLN A 61 11.94 15.26 -3.67
N VAL A 62 12.97 14.55 -3.22
CA VAL A 62 12.92 13.09 -3.07
C VAL A 62 11.88 12.61 -2.03
N TRP A 63 11.62 13.41 -1.00
CA TRP A 63 10.60 13.14 0.01
C TRP A 63 9.20 13.39 -0.54
N GLY A 64 9.05 14.46 -1.33
CA GLY A 64 7.81 14.74 -2.04
C GLY A 64 7.46 13.63 -3.03
N ASP A 65 8.46 13.15 -3.77
CA ASP A 65 8.34 12.01 -4.67
C ASP A 65 7.86 10.74 -3.92
N LEU A 66 8.56 10.36 -2.84
CA LEU A 66 8.17 9.22 -2.01
C LEU A 66 6.73 9.34 -1.48
N LEU A 67 6.33 10.51 -0.97
CA LEU A 67 4.97 10.75 -0.48
C LEU A 67 3.90 10.68 -1.57
N LEU A 68 4.21 11.11 -2.80
CA LEU A 68 3.29 10.93 -3.93
C LEU A 68 3.17 9.47 -4.37
N GLY A 69 4.25 8.69 -4.29
CA GLY A 69 4.17 7.24 -4.47
C GLY A 69 3.25 6.59 -3.43
N PHE A 70 3.46 6.95 -2.17
CA PHE A 70 2.65 6.47 -1.05
C PHE A 70 1.17 6.88 -1.13
N SER A 71 0.87 8.09 -1.64
CA SER A 71 -0.51 8.54 -1.74
C SER A 71 -1.35 7.68 -2.70
N TRP A 72 -0.75 7.08 -3.73
CA TRP A 72 -1.43 6.11 -4.59
C TRP A 72 -1.84 4.85 -3.83
N SER A 73 -0.94 4.28 -3.03
CA SER A 73 -1.24 3.13 -2.18
C SER A 73 -2.29 3.49 -1.11
N TRP A 74 -2.21 4.68 -0.51
CA TRP A 74 -3.22 5.14 0.45
C TRP A 74 -4.59 5.34 -0.21
N LEU A 75 -4.64 5.91 -1.42
CA LEU A 75 -5.87 6.09 -2.18
C LEU A 75 -6.53 4.73 -2.45
N ALA A 76 -5.78 3.79 -3.02
CA ALA A 76 -6.30 2.47 -3.34
C ALA A 76 -6.76 1.72 -2.10
N GLY A 77 -5.96 1.72 -1.03
CA GLY A 77 -6.34 1.14 0.25
C GLY A 77 -7.61 1.77 0.83
N SER A 78 -7.78 3.09 0.69
CA SER A 78 -8.99 3.78 1.15
C SER A 78 -10.22 3.37 0.34
N LEU A 79 -10.10 3.25 -0.98
CA LEU A 79 -11.19 2.83 -1.87
C LEU A 79 -11.58 1.37 -1.63
N TYR A 80 -10.60 0.48 -1.65
CA TYR A 80 -10.85 -0.95 -1.50
C TYR A 80 -11.39 -1.28 -0.12
N TRP A 81 -10.66 -0.92 0.94
CA TRP A 81 -11.05 -1.30 2.31
C TRP A 81 -12.26 -0.53 2.84
N GLY A 82 -12.54 0.66 2.29
CA GLY A 82 -13.71 1.46 2.64
C GLY A 82 -15.00 0.89 2.06
N TRP A 83 -15.00 0.43 0.80
CA TRP A 83 -16.24 0.08 0.09
C TRP A 83 -16.24 -1.28 -0.62
N LEU A 84 -15.11 -1.77 -1.11
CA LEU A 84 -15.03 -2.93 -2.00
C LEU A 84 -14.49 -4.21 -1.32
N ARG A 85 -14.16 -4.15 -0.04
CA ARG A 85 -13.51 -5.23 0.74
C ARG A 85 -14.26 -6.56 0.79
N THR A 86 -15.54 -6.59 0.41
CA THR A 86 -16.39 -7.79 0.45
C THR A 86 -15.99 -8.80 -0.61
N GLU A 87 -15.41 -8.35 -1.72
CA GLU A 87 -14.99 -9.22 -2.82
C GLU A 87 -13.47 -9.13 -3.05
N PRO A 88 -12.71 -10.16 -2.62
CA PRO A 88 -11.24 -10.17 -2.66
C PRO A 88 -10.64 -9.94 -4.04
N LEU A 89 -11.33 -10.38 -5.09
CA LEU A 89 -10.81 -10.28 -6.45
C LEU A 89 -10.72 -8.83 -6.96
N TRP A 90 -11.40 -7.87 -6.30
CA TRP A 90 -11.25 -6.45 -6.61
C TRP A 90 -10.03 -5.80 -5.96
N HIS A 91 -9.34 -6.49 -5.03
CA HIS A 91 -8.21 -5.92 -4.31
C HIS A 91 -7.09 -5.46 -5.25
N LEU A 92 -6.48 -6.38 -5.99
CA LEU A 92 -5.42 -6.06 -6.94
C LEU A 92 -5.84 -5.04 -8.03
N PRO A 93 -7.00 -5.15 -8.70
CA PRO A 93 -7.44 -4.12 -9.65
C PRO A 93 -7.54 -2.71 -9.06
N VAL A 94 -8.02 -2.58 -7.82
CA VAL A 94 -8.15 -1.28 -7.16
C VAL A 94 -6.78 -0.75 -6.73
N GLU A 95 -5.89 -1.61 -6.23
CA GLU A 95 -4.49 -1.27 -5.96
C GLU A 95 -3.73 -0.82 -7.21
N ALA A 96 -4.11 -1.32 -8.38
CA ALA A 96 -3.49 -1.01 -9.67
C ALA A 96 -3.97 0.30 -10.33
N ILE A 97 -4.89 1.07 -9.74
CA ILE A 97 -5.40 2.31 -10.37
C ILE A 97 -4.29 3.36 -10.63
N GLY A 98 -3.25 3.38 -9.81
CA GLY A 98 -2.09 4.26 -9.95
C GLY A 98 -1.08 3.77 -11.01
N LEU A 99 -1.18 2.52 -11.47
CA LEU A 99 -0.21 1.87 -12.34
C LEU A 99 0.04 2.64 -13.65
N PRO A 100 -0.98 3.12 -14.39
CA PRO A 100 -0.74 3.89 -15.61
C PRO A 100 0.09 5.15 -15.36
N PHE A 101 -0.15 5.84 -14.23
CA PHE A 101 0.58 7.05 -13.86
C PHE A 101 2.01 6.75 -13.43
N ALA A 102 2.22 5.66 -12.67
CA ALA A 102 3.55 5.24 -12.25
C ALA A 102 4.44 4.85 -13.44
N LEU A 103 3.89 4.08 -14.38
CA LEU A 103 4.60 3.68 -15.60
C LEU A 103 4.92 4.90 -16.48
N TRP A 104 3.97 5.81 -16.66
CA TRP A 104 4.19 7.05 -17.40
C TRP A 104 5.26 7.93 -16.75
N GLY A 105 5.22 8.08 -15.42
CA GLY A 105 6.20 8.85 -14.67
C GLY A 105 7.62 8.30 -14.83
N LEU A 106 7.77 6.97 -14.68
CA LEU A 106 9.06 6.29 -14.89
C LEU A 106 9.57 6.44 -16.32
N TRP A 107 8.71 6.31 -17.32
CA TRP A 107 9.07 6.51 -18.71
C TRP A 107 9.56 7.94 -18.99
N ARG A 108 8.96 8.95 -18.34
CA ARG A 108 9.42 10.35 -18.39
C ARG A 108 10.63 10.64 -17.50
N GLY A 109 11.12 9.65 -16.75
CA GLY A 109 12.20 9.83 -15.77
C GLY A 109 11.80 10.68 -14.55
N TRP A 110 10.51 10.91 -14.35
CA TRP A 110 9.95 11.71 -13.26
C TRP A 110 9.49 10.82 -12.11
N GLY A 111 9.62 11.32 -10.88
CA GLY A 111 9.07 10.67 -9.70
C GLY A 111 9.60 9.25 -9.45
N LYS A 112 10.89 8.99 -9.73
CA LYS A 112 11.43 7.63 -9.75
C LYS A 112 11.28 6.92 -8.39
N VAL A 113 11.51 7.63 -7.29
CA VAL A 113 11.49 7.03 -5.96
C VAL A 113 10.05 6.68 -5.56
N GLY A 114 9.10 7.61 -5.75
CA GLY A 114 7.69 7.38 -5.47
C GLY A 114 7.07 6.32 -6.35
N ASN A 115 7.34 6.36 -7.65
CA ASN A 115 6.80 5.38 -8.59
C ASN A 115 7.35 3.96 -8.31
N LEU A 116 8.64 3.82 -8.02
CA LEU A 116 9.21 2.52 -7.64
C LEU A 116 8.71 2.03 -6.27
N PHE A 117 8.51 2.94 -5.31
CA PHE A 117 7.86 2.61 -4.04
C PHE A 117 6.45 2.03 -4.27
N TYR A 118 5.62 2.73 -5.06
CA TYR A 118 4.26 2.30 -5.37
C TYR A 118 4.25 0.95 -6.10
N LEU A 119 5.12 0.76 -7.10
CA LEU A 119 5.23 -0.52 -7.81
C LEU A 119 5.69 -1.65 -6.91
N GLY A 120 6.62 -1.39 -5.98
CA GLY A 120 7.04 -2.36 -4.98
C GLY A 120 5.90 -2.77 -4.05
N SER A 121 5.10 -1.80 -3.59
CA SER A 121 3.90 -2.05 -2.80
C SER A 121 2.88 -2.87 -3.58
N LEU A 122 2.58 -2.49 -4.82
CA LEU A 122 1.64 -3.19 -5.70
C LEU A 122 2.09 -4.62 -5.98
N PHE A 123 3.39 -4.85 -6.18
CA PHE A 123 3.95 -6.18 -6.33
C PHE A 123 3.75 -7.02 -5.06
N GLY A 124 3.96 -6.45 -3.87
CA GLY A 124 3.67 -7.12 -2.59
C GLY A 124 2.19 -7.53 -2.46
N THR A 125 1.28 -6.63 -2.84
CA THR A 125 -0.17 -6.92 -2.91
C THR A 125 -0.44 -8.07 -3.89
N ALA A 126 0.10 -8.02 -5.10
CA ALA A 126 -0.08 -9.07 -6.10
C ALA A 126 0.41 -10.44 -5.60
N MET A 127 1.56 -10.49 -4.91
CA MET A 127 2.07 -11.73 -4.31
C MET A 127 1.13 -12.28 -3.24
N THR A 128 0.58 -11.41 -2.39
CA THR A 128 -0.37 -11.81 -1.34
C THR A 128 -1.68 -12.28 -1.95
N ASP A 129 -2.21 -11.60 -2.97
CA ASP A 129 -3.46 -11.98 -3.64
C ASP A 129 -3.31 -13.31 -4.40
N ILE A 130 -2.19 -13.52 -5.09
CA ILE A 130 -1.87 -14.80 -5.73
C ILE A 130 -1.80 -15.91 -4.67
N TYR A 131 -1.15 -15.65 -3.54
CA TYR A 131 -1.09 -16.62 -2.45
C TYR A 131 -2.49 -16.97 -1.94
N PHE A 132 -3.35 -15.98 -1.70
CA PHE A 132 -4.74 -16.20 -1.27
C PHE A 132 -5.56 -16.99 -2.28
N TYR A 133 -5.33 -16.75 -3.58
CA TYR A 133 -5.97 -17.49 -4.65
C TYR A 133 -5.52 -18.96 -4.68
N LEU A 134 -4.19 -19.21 -4.68
CA LEU A 134 -3.62 -20.55 -4.75
C LEU A 134 -3.96 -21.44 -3.54
N THR A 135 -4.11 -20.82 -2.36
CA THR A 135 -4.46 -21.51 -1.10
C THR A 135 -5.97 -21.54 -0.82
N ASN A 136 -6.80 -21.07 -1.76
CA ASN A 136 -8.26 -21.01 -1.63
C ASN A 136 -8.75 -20.22 -0.38
N LEU A 137 -7.95 -19.25 0.07
CA LEU A 137 -8.28 -18.39 1.22
C LEU A 137 -9.35 -17.34 0.92
N ILE A 138 -9.63 -17.08 -0.35
CA ILE A 138 -10.68 -16.16 -0.83
C ILE A 138 -12.05 -16.51 -0.22
N THR A 139 -12.34 -17.81 -0.07
CA THR A 139 -13.60 -18.28 0.54
C THR A 139 -13.70 -17.84 1.99
N TYR A 140 -12.62 -18.01 2.78
CA TYR A 140 -12.58 -17.59 4.18
C TYR A 140 -12.64 -16.07 4.31
N TRP A 141 -11.99 -15.32 3.40
CA TRP A 141 -12.10 -13.85 3.38
C TRP A 141 -13.56 -13.41 3.26
N ARG A 142 -14.31 -13.94 2.29
CA ARG A 142 -15.73 -13.60 2.08
C ARG A 142 -16.56 -13.88 3.34
N GLN A 143 -16.27 -14.99 4.04
CA GLN A 143 -16.95 -15.32 5.30
C GLN A 143 -16.63 -14.31 6.41
N VAL A 144 -15.36 -13.90 6.58
CA VAL A 144 -14.97 -12.91 7.60
C VAL A 144 -15.67 -11.56 7.38
N MET A 145 -15.98 -11.19 6.13
CA MET A 145 -16.61 -9.90 5.82
C MET A 145 -18.09 -9.82 6.22
N VAL A 146 -18.76 -10.94 6.45
CA VAL A 146 -20.21 -10.99 6.75
C VAL A 146 -20.51 -11.36 8.21
N VAL A 147 -19.54 -11.90 8.94
CA VAL A 147 -19.74 -12.28 10.34
C VAL A 147 -19.38 -11.15 11.30
N GLU A 148 -20.02 -11.15 12.47
CA GLU A 148 -19.60 -10.29 13.55
C GLU A 148 -18.15 -10.61 13.98
N PRO A 149 -17.34 -9.61 14.37
CA PRO A 149 -15.94 -9.82 14.73
C PRO A 149 -15.72 -10.90 15.81
N VAL A 150 -16.66 -11.06 16.75
CA VAL A 150 -16.60 -12.09 17.80
C VAL A 150 -16.69 -13.52 17.25
N LEU A 151 -17.32 -13.69 16.09
CA LEU A 151 -17.52 -14.96 15.40
C LEU A 151 -16.47 -15.24 14.32
N ALA A 152 -15.49 -14.35 14.13
CA ALA A 152 -14.46 -14.52 13.09
C ALA A 152 -13.38 -15.57 13.46
N LYS A 153 -13.21 -15.86 14.76
CA LYS A 153 -12.14 -16.74 15.25
C LYS A 153 -12.14 -18.14 14.61
N PRO A 154 -13.28 -18.87 14.52
CA PRO A 154 -13.31 -20.18 13.88
C PRO A 154 -12.95 -20.13 12.38
N ILE A 155 -13.34 -19.05 11.69
CA ILE A 155 -13.02 -18.86 10.26
C ILE A 155 -11.50 -18.76 10.07
N PHE A 156 -10.82 -18.00 10.93
CA PHE A 156 -9.35 -17.91 10.90
C PHE A 156 -8.68 -19.24 11.22
N GLN A 157 -9.20 -20.03 12.18
CA GLN A 157 -8.65 -21.34 12.50
C GLN A 157 -8.75 -22.31 11.30
N ASN A 158 -9.90 -22.32 10.61
CA ASN A 158 -10.09 -23.13 9.41
C ASN A 158 -9.19 -22.67 8.24
N ALA A 159 -9.04 -21.35 8.07
CA ALA A 159 -8.11 -20.78 7.09
C ALA A 159 -6.65 -21.22 7.34
N ILE A 160 -6.22 -21.23 8.61
CA ILE A 160 -4.88 -21.72 8.98
C ILE A 160 -4.73 -23.20 8.65
N ALA A 161 -5.74 -24.02 8.99
CA ALA A 161 -5.72 -25.45 8.70
C ALA A 161 -5.59 -25.73 7.19
N GLN A 162 -6.30 -24.97 6.34
CA GLN A 162 -6.23 -25.08 4.88
C GLN A 162 -4.84 -24.83 4.30
N VAL A 163 -4.05 -23.94 4.93
CA VAL A 163 -2.69 -23.60 4.48
C VAL A 163 -1.66 -24.65 4.92
N GLN A 164 -1.96 -25.41 5.97
CA GLN A 164 -1.07 -26.42 6.55
C GLN A 164 -1.20 -27.81 5.92
N THR A 165 -2.24 -28.04 5.12
CA THR A 165 -2.49 -29.28 4.36
C THR A 165 -1.93 -29.19 2.94
#